data_AF-A0A7W8LG02-F1
#
_entry.id   AF-A0A7W8LG02-F1
#
_cell.length_a   1.000
_cell.length_b   1.000
_cell.length_c   1.000
_cell.angle_alpha   90.00
_cell.angle_beta   90.00
_cell.angle_gamma   90.00
#
_symmetry.space_group_name_H-M   'P 1'
#
loop_
_entity.id
_entity.type
_entity.pdbx_description
1 polymer ?
#
loop_
_entity_poly.entity_id
_entity_poly.type
_entity_poly.pdbx_seq_one_letter_code
_entity_poly.pdbx_strand_id
1 'polypeptide(L)'
;MTIDDAGPALTKMVNDLLLACYGMRFTVEIQTQRALASGELREGFEILVHDADHDSTKAVTVMSGGQKAWINECLTRGIALYLASNAGRPTRPCSATSPMVRSIRSASCSSCG
;
A
#
# COMPACT_ATOMS: atom_id res chain seq x y z
N MET A 1 0.58 11.94 18.22
CA MET A 1 1.16 11.29 17.03
C MET A 1 1.99 12.35 16.32
N THR A 2 3.31 12.26 16.45
CA THR A 2 4.25 13.16 15.75
C THR A 2 4.45 12.67 14.33
N ILE A 3 4.78 13.56 13.40
CA ILE A 3 5.08 13.21 12.00
C ILE A 3 6.26 12.22 11.91
N ASP A 4 7.18 12.26 12.88
CA ASP A 4 8.37 11.40 12.93
C ASP A 4 8.04 9.89 13.03
N ASP A 5 6.93 9.54 13.68
CA ASP A 5 6.52 8.13 13.82
C ASP A 5 5.84 7.59 12.55
N ALA A 6 5.40 8.50 11.67
CA ALA A 6 4.67 8.13 10.46
C ALA A 6 5.54 7.46 9.40
N GLY A 7 6.79 7.88 9.27
CA GLY A 7 7.75 7.29 8.34
C GLY A 7 7.98 5.79 8.63
N PRO A 8 8.41 5.43 9.85
CA PRO A 8 8.62 4.03 10.23
C PRO A 8 7.35 3.16 10.15
N ALA A 9 6.21 3.66 10.64
CA ALA A 9 4.96 2.91 10.63
C ALA A 9 4.47 2.61 9.20
N LEU A 10 4.50 3.62 8.32
CA LEU A 10 4.10 3.44 6.93
C LEU A 10 5.07 2.52 6.17
N THR A 11 6.37 2.66 6.41
CA THR A 11 7.41 1.77 5.84
C THR A 11 7.12 0.32 6.19
N LYS A 12 6.80 0.03 7.45
CA LYS A 12 6.43 -1.32 7.87
C LYS A 12 5.21 -1.85 7.12
N MET A 13 4.11 -1.09 7.08
CA MET A 13 2.87 -1.54 6.42
C MET A 13 3.07 -1.84 4.93
N VAL A 14 3.83 -0.99 4.23
CA VAL A 14 4.06 -1.16 2.80
C VAL A 14 4.95 -2.37 2.53
N ASN A 15 5.99 -2.60 3.34
CA ASN A 15 6.82 -3.80 3.25
C ASN A 15 6.04 -5.09 3.56
N ASP A 16 5.14 -5.06 4.54
CA ASP A 16 4.25 -6.20 4.84
C ASP A 16 3.37 -6.54 3.61
N LEU A 17 2.85 -5.52 2.92
CA LEU A 17 2.06 -5.71 1.68
C LEU A 17 2.91 -6.23 0.51
N LEU A 18 4.11 -5.68 0.32
CA LEU A 18 5.03 -6.13 -0.73
C LEU A 18 5.42 -7.59 -0.55
N LEU A 19 5.73 -7.98 0.70
CA LEU A 19 6.03 -9.36 1.04
C LEU A 19 4.84 -10.28 0.73
N ALA A 20 3.62 -9.88 1.11
CA ALA A 20 2.42 -10.69 0.92
C ALA A 20 2.01 -10.85 -0.56
N CYS A 21 2.23 -9.82 -1.40
CA CYS A 21 1.80 -9.83 -2.79
C CYS A 21 2.88 -10.23 -3.80
N TYR A 22 4.15 -9.93 -3.51
CA TYR A 22 5.26 -10.02 -4.46
C TYR A 22 6.50 -10.73 -3.90
N GLY A 23 6.49 -11.14 -2.64
CA GLY A 23 7.60 -11.84 -1.98
C GLY A 23 8.73 -10.92 -1.52
N MET A 24 9.89 -11.49 -1.17
CA MET A 24 11.02 -10.78 -0.54
C MET A 24 11.89 -9.96 -1.49
N ARG A 25 11.54 -9.92 -2.79
CA ARG A 25 12.37 -9.26 -3.80
C ARG A 25 12.47 -7.75 -3.58
N PHE A 26 11.35 -7.12 -3.26
CA PHE A 26 11.27 -5.66 -3.15
C PHE A 26 11.01 -5.25 -1.71
N THR A 27 11.80 -4.29 -1.23
CA THR A 27 11.52 -3.57 0.00
C THR A 27 11.57 -2.06 -0.26
N VAL A 28 10.87 -1.30 0.57
CA VAL A 28 10.86 0.16 0.52
C VAL A 28 11.42 0.77 1.79
N GLU A 29 12.04 1.92 1.64
CA GLU A 29 12.50 2.78 2.72
C GLU A 29 11.92 4.19 2.49
N ILE A 30 11.26 4.75 3.51
CA ILE A 30 10.73 6.11 3.47
C ILE A 30 11.67 7.00 4.28
N GLN A 31 12.35 7.91 3.60
CA GLN A 31 13.20 8.92 4.21
C GLN A 31 12.46 10.25 4.26
N THR A 32 12.25 10.78 5.46
CA THR A 32 11.66 12.11 5.72
C THR A 32 12.70 13.20 5.93
N GLN A 33 13.98 12.82 5.85
CA GLN A 33 15.12 13.73 5.90
C GLN A 33 16.12 13.33 4.81
N ARG A 34 16.75 14.33 4.20
CA ARG A 34 17.77 14.13 3.17
C ARG A 34 19.05 14.89 3.55
N ALA A 35 20.19 14.21 3.47
CA ALA A 35 21.49 14.86 3.60
C ALA A 35 21.82 15.63 2.32
N LEU A 36 22.18 16.92 2.45
CA LEU A 36 22.79 17.68 1.38
C LEU A 36 24.26 17.29 1.21
N ALA A 37 24.85 17.64 0.06
CA ALA A 37 26.29 17.47 -0.18
C ALA A 37 27.17 18.22 0.83
N SER A 38 26.62 19.20 1.55
CA SER A 38 27.25 19.91 2.67
C SER A 38 27.25 19.13 4.00
N GLY A 39 26.56 17.98 4.08
CA GLY A 39 26.33 17.23 5.32
C GLY A 39 25.16 17.74 6.17
N GLU A 40 24.49 18.82 5.75
CA GLU A 40 23.30 19.35 6.43
C GLU A 40 22.08 18.46 6.14
N LEU A 41 21.38 18.04 7.18
CA LEU A 41 20.09 17.36 7.05
C LEU A 41 18.99 18.38 6.78
N ARG A 42 18.27 18.21 5.68
CA ARG A 42 17.05 18.96 5.38
C ARG A 42 15.84 18.07 5.45
N GLU A 43 14.73 18.68 5.81
CA GLU A 43 13.40 18.07 5.63
C GLU A 43 13.21 17.75 4.15
N GLY A 44 12.87 16.49 3.84
CA GLY A 44 12.75 16.02 2.47
C GLY A 44 12.11 14.65 2.42
N PHE A 45 11.24 14.40 1.44
CA PHE A 45 10.52 13.14 1.33
C PHE A 45 11.01 12.34 0.12
N GLU A 46 11.65 11.21 0.38
CA GLU A 46 12.16 10.29 -0.64
C GLU A 46 11.76 8.86 -0.29
N ILE A 47 11.29 8.11 -1.29
CA ILE A 47 10.97 6.68 -1.14
C ILE A 47 11.96 5.90 -2.00
N LEU A 48 12.79 5.10 -1.35
CA LEU A 48 13.75 4.23 -1.98
C LEU A 48 13.14 2.83 -2.12
N VAL A 49 13.44 2.17 -3.23
CA VAL A 49 13.11 0.76 -3.47
C VAL A 49 14.39 -0.02 -3.58
N HIS A 50 14.53 -1.05 -2.77
CA HIS A 50 15.59 -2.04 -2.87
C HIS A 50 15.08 -3.24 -3.67
N ASP A 51 15.79 -3.63 -4.73
CA ASP A 51 15.53 -4.84 -5.52
C ASP A 51 16.64 -5.85 -5.21
N ALA A 52 16.30 -6.88 -4.42
CA ALA A 52 17.24 -7.91 -3.98
C ALA A 52 17.75 -8.79 -5.12
N ASP A 53 16.98 -8.95 -6.21
CA ASP A 53 17.41 -9.75 -7.37
C ASP A 53 18.55 -9.07 -8.15
N HIS A 54 18.55 -7.74 -8.13
CA HIS A 54 19.46 -6.90 -8.93
C HIS A 54 20.49 -6.16 -8.06
N ASP A 55 20.45 -6.37 -6.74
CA ASP A 55 21.24 -5.66 -5.73
C ASP A 55 21.27 -4.14 -5.99
N SER A 56 20.09 -3.58 -6.25
CA SER A 56 19.96 -2.18 -6.70
C SER A 56 19.02 -1.41 -5.80
N THR A 57 19.39 -0.16 -5.51
CA THR A 57 18.54 0.79 -4.78
C THR A 57 18.26 1.98 -5.67
N LYS A 58 16.98 2.32 -5.84
CA LYS A 58 16.56 3.47 -6.66
C LYS A 58 15.36 4.16 -6.06
N ALA A 59 15.28 5.48 -6.23
CA ALA A 59 14.10 6.23 -5.85
C ALA A 59 12.89 5.82 -6.71
N VAL A 60 11.70 5.74 -6.10
CA VAL A 60 10.43 5.48 -6.80
C VAL A 60 10.20 6.46 -7.96
N THR A 61 10.73 7.68 -7.85
CA THR A 61 10.63 8.74 -8.86
C THR A 61 11.34 8.40 -10.17
N VAL A 62 12.43 7.63 -10.13
CA VAL A 62 13.27 7.28 -11.30
C VAL A 62 12.98 5.87 -11.85
N MET A 63 12.03 5.14 -11.27
CA MET A 63 11.65 3.81 -11.76
C MET A 63 10.85 3.88 -13.07
N SER A 64 11.00 2.85 -13.91
CA SER A 64 10.17 2.67 -15.12
C SER A 64 8.70 2.49 -14.75
N GLY A 65 7.77 2.94 -15.61
CA GLY A 65 6.33 2.92 -15.33
C GLY A 65 5.76 1.55 -14.95
N GLY A 66 6.27 0.46 -15.56
CA GLY A 66 5.85 -0.91 -15.24
C GLY A 66 6.27 -1.35 -13.84
N GLN A 67 7.54 -1.13 -13.45
CA GLN A 67 8.02 -1.46 -12.09
C GLN A 67 7.40 -0.56 -11.02
N LYS A 68 7.11 0.70 -11.38
CA LYS A 68 6.52 1.69 -10.48
C LYS A 68 5.06 1.38 -10.15
N ALA A 69 4.32 0.73 -11.06
CA ALA A 69 2.89 0.48 -10.88
C ALA A 69 2.59 -0.35 -9.62
N TRP A 70 3.33 -1.43 -9.39
CA TRP A 70 3.10 -2.33 -8.27
C TRP A 70 3.53 -1.71 -6.93
N ILE A 71 4.66 -1.00 -6.93
CA ILE A 71 5.14 -0.26 -5.75
C ILE A 71 4.14 0.83 -5.35
N ASN A 72 3.62 1.59 -6.32
CA ASN A 72 2.59 2.60 -6.08
C ASN A 72 1.30 1.99 -5.53
N GLU A 73 0.88 0.83 -6.03
CA GLU A 73 -0.31 0.14 -5.52
C GLU A 73 -0.17 -0.22 -4.04
N CYS A 74 0.97 -0.80 -3.65
CA CYS A 74 1.26 -1.12 -2.25
C CYS A 74 1.38 0.14 -1.38
N LEU A 75 2.00 1.21 -1.88
CA LEU A 75 2.09 2.50 -1.19
C LEU A 75 0.70 3.09 -0.93
N THR A 76 -0.16 3.15 -1.96
CA THR A 76 -1.52 3.68 -1.81
C THR A 76 -2.34 2.87 -0.80
N ARG A 77 -2.25 1.54 -0.85
CA ARG A 77 -2.94 0.67 0.13
C ARG A 77 -2.38 0.84 1.54
N GLY A 78 -1.07 0.91 1.70
CA GLY A 78 -0.41 1.14 2.99
C GLY A 78 -0.83 2.46 3.62
N ILE A 79 -0.87 3.55 2.84
CA ILE A 79 -1.34 4.87 3.31
C ILE A 79 -2.80 4.79 3.73
N ALA A 80 -3.66 4.15 2.93
CA ALA A 80 -5.08 4.02 3.26
C ALA A 80 -5.29 3.24 4.57
N LEU A 81 -4.55 2.15 4.77
CA LEU A 81 -4.60 1.35 6.00
C LEU A 81 -4.07 2.12 7.21
N TYR A 82 -2.97 2.85 7.03
CA TYR A 82 -2.39 3.69 8.07
C TYR A 82 -3.35 4.81 8.52
N LEU A 83 -3.99 5.49 7.56
CA LEU A 83 -4.98 6.51 7.86
C LEU A 83 -6.20 5.89 8.55
N ALA A 84 -6.64 4.70 8.15
CA ALA A 84 -7.75 4.00 8.78
C ALA A 84 -7.42 3.51 10.20
N SER A 85 -6.19 3.08 10.48
CA SER A 85 -5.77 2.66 11.83
C SER A 85 -5.59 3.85 12.78
N ASN A 86 -5.18 5.01 12.25
CA ASN A 86 -4.86 6.19 13.05
C ASN A 86 -6.02 7.18 13.16
N ALA A 87 -7.00 7.11 12.26
CA ALA A 87 -8.31 7.69 12.48
C ALA A 87 -9.02 6.85 13.55
N GLY A 88 -9.02 7.30 14.80
CA GLY A 88 -9.65 6.64 15.95
C GLY A 88 -11.18 6.50 15.89
N ARG A 89 -11.75 6.12 14.74
CA ARG A 89 -13.17 5.83 14.55
C ARG A 89 -13.32 4.80 13.45
N PRO A 90 -14.12 3.73 13.65
CA PRO A 90 -14.48 2.88 12.54
C PRO A 90 -15.21 3.76 11.54
N THR A 91 -14.62 3.97 10.36
CA THR A 91 -15.43 4.26 9.19
C THR A 91 -16.30 3.02 9.02
N ARG A 92 -17.50 3.08 9.59
CA ARG A 92 -18.56 2.15 9.19
C ARG A 92 -18.60 2.31 7.67
N PRO A 93 -18.31 1.27 6.87
CA PRO A 93 -18.78 1.32 5.50
C PRO A 93 -20.26 1.63 5.64
N CYS A 94 -20.70 2.75 5.05
CA CYS A 94 -22.12 2.98 4.90
C CYS A 94 -22.64 1.69 4.29
N SER A 95 -23.43 0.94 5.06
CA SER A 95 -24.06 -0.28 4.59
C SER A 95 -24.97 0.17 3.47
N ALA A 96 -24.44 0.19 2.25
CA ALA A 96 -25.23 0.07 1.06
C ALA A 96 -25.86 -1.31 1.17
N THR A 97 -27.00 -1.36 1.84
CA THR A 97 -27.97 -2.43 1.73
C THR A 97 -28.43 -2.40 0.28
N SER A 98 -27.65 -2.98 -0.63
CA SER A 98 -28.13 -3.34 -1.96
C SER A 98 -28.73 -4.73 -1.84
N PRO A 99 -30.07 -4.90 -1.92
CA PRO A 99 -30.69 -6.20 -1.98
C PRO A 99 -30.61 -6.70 -3.43
N MET A 100 -29.40 -6.98 -3.94
CA MET A 100 -29.29 -7.56 -5.28
C MET A 100 -27.98 -8.33 -5.47
N VAL A 101 -27.93 -9.54 -4.93
CA VAL A 101 -27.39 -10.75 -5.62
C VAL A 101 -27.44 -11.94 -4.67
N ARG A 102 -28.65 -12.43 -4.38
CA ARG A 102 -28.82 -13.76 -3.80
C ARG A 102 -30.13 -14.37 -4.26
N SER A 103 -30.21 -14.78 -5.52
CA SER A 103 -31.05 -15.91 -5.92
C SER A 103 -30.86 -16.24 -7.41
N ILE A 104 -29.80 -16.96 -7.76
CA ILE A 104 -29.84 -17.86 -8.92
C ILE A 104 -29.24 -19.18 -8.46
N ARG A 105 -30.04 -19.96 -7.73
CA ARG A 105 -29.96 -21.42 -7.67
C ARG A 105 -31.33 -21.93 -7.19
N SER A 106 -31.81 -22.94 -7.92
CA SER A 106 -33.00 -23.78 -7.70
C SER A 106 -34.38 -23.12 -7.78
N ALA A 107 -34.96 -23.14 -8.98
CA ALA A 107 -36.33 -23.64 -9.15
C ALA A 107 -36.40 -24.33 -10.51
N SER A 108 -36.34 -25.66 -10.45
CA SER A 108 -36.55 -26.55 -11.58
C SER A 108 -37.97 -26.39 -12.10
N CYS A 109 -38.08 -26.40 -13.43
CA CYS A 109 -39.32 -26.56 -14.17
C CYS A 109 -40.11 -27.76 -13.62
N SER A 110 -41.39 -27.59 -13.33
CA SER A 110 -42.31 -28.68 -12.98
C SER A 110 -43.72 -28.31 -13.45
N SER A 111 -43.95 -28.52 -14.74
CA SER A 111 -45.28 -28.65 -15.34
C SER A 111 -45.21 -29.72 -16.42
N CYS A 112 -45.65 -30.94 -16.10
CA CYS A 112 -46.17 -31.95 -17.02
C CYS A 112 -46.65 -33.15 -16.19
N GLY A 113 -47.95 -33.43 -16.22
CA GLY A 113 -48.60 -34.57 -15.59
C GLY A 113 -49.90 -34.20 -14.89
#